data_AF-A0A852YXS8-F1
#
_entry.id   AF-A0A852YXS8-F1
#
_cell.length_a   1.000
_cell.length_b   1.000
_cell.length_c   1.000
_cell.angle_alpha   90.00
_cell.angle_beta   90.00
_cell.angle_gamma   90.00
#
_symmetry.space_group_name_H-M   'P 1'
#
loop_
_entity.id
_entity.type
_entity.pdbx_description
1 polymer ?
#
loop_
_entity_poly.entity_id
_entity_poly.type
_entity_poly.pdbx_seq_one_letter_code
_entity_poly.pdbx_strand_id
1 'polypeptide(L)'
;MTLPFTRMLSGPLDYTPGIFDITWFPEQSPEDPHGADNDGTRVHTTRAHQIALYPVLLSGVQMLADVPENYRGAPEFEFLRAVPATWDDTRVVDGAVGDYISVARRSGEQWFVGTLTDERARTVEVPLDFLGAGSYVARFYTDSPETDLEDNPDAVAVTSERVDATTTVRARMTSGSGHAMWIVPAGGSERRNP
;
A
#
# COMPACT_ATOMS: atom_id res chain seq x y z
N MET A 1 -1.84 14.38 3.14
CA MET A 1 -2.53 13.51 2.16
C MET A 1 -3.33 14.32 1.12
N THR A 2 -2.73 14.71 -0.02
CA THR A 2 -3.35 15.72 -0.93
C THR A 2 -3.42 15.34 -2.41
N LEU A 3 -2.46 14.55 -2.93
CA LEU A 3 -2.37 14.20 -4.36
C LEU A 3 -3.66 13.55 -4.93
N PRO A 4 -4.34 12.63 -4.23
CA PRO A 4 -5.54 11.99 -4.76
C PRO A 4 -6.70 12.95 -5.01
N PHE A 5 -6.77 14.05 -4.28
CA PHE A 5 -7.87 15.01 -4.35
C PHE A 5 -7.58 16.22 -5.25
N THR A 6 -6.36 16.33 -5.76
CA THR A 6 -5.91 17.48 -6.55
C THR A 6 -5.31 17.01 -7.87
N ARG A 7 -4.05 16.53 -7.86
CA ARG A 7 -3.33 16.10 -9.06
C ARG A 7 -4.02 14.93 -9.77
N MET A 8 -4.60 13.99 -9.04
CA MET A 8 -5.23 12.82 -9.66
C MET A 8 -6.56 13.11 -10.37
N LEU A 9 -7.17 14.28 -10.13
CA LEU A 9 -8.36 14.71 -10.88
C LEU A 9 -8.06 14.96 -12.36
N SER A 10 -6.81 15.27 -12.71
CA SER A 10 -6.40 15.51 -14.10
C SER A 10 -6.02 14.23 -14.86
N GLY A 11 -5.93 13.09 -14.17
CA GLY A 11 -5.59 11.80 -14.77
C GLY A 11 -4.46 11.08 -14.04
N PRO A 12 -3.94 9.99 -14.62
CA PRO A 12 -2.93 9.15 -13.98
C PRO A 12 -1.65 9.91 -13.65
N LEU A 13 -0.95 9.41 -12.63
CA LEU A 13 0.29 9.97 -12.13
C LEU A 13 1.29 8.83 -11.97
N ASP A 14 2.43 8.95 -12.65
CA ASP A 14 3.60 8.16 -12.30
C ASP A 14 4.25 8.80 -11.06
N TYR A 15 4.02 8.19 -9.90
CA TYR A 15 4.59 8.62 -8.61
C TYR A 15 5.83 7.80 -8.23
N THR A 16 6.10 6.72 -8.96
CA THR A 16 7.17 5.75 -8.65
C THR A 16 7.20 5.31 -7.17
N PRO A 17 6.12 4.69 -6.65
CA PRO A 17 6.08 4.19 -5.27
C PRO A 17 6.97 2.94 -5.09
N GLY A 18 7.04 2.46 -3.85
CA GLY A 18 7.60 1.14 -3.54
C GLY A 18 9.04 1.15 -3.06
N ILE A 19 9.45 2.20 -2.35
CA ILE A 19 10.72 2.21 -1.62
C ILE A 19 10.59 1.26 -0.42
N PHE A 20 11.48 0.27 -0.33
CA PHE A 20 11.49 -0.73 0.72
C PHE A 20 12.55 -0.39 1.77
N ASP A 21 13.73 0.09 1.38
CA ASP A 21 14.70 0.64 2.33
C ASP A 21 14.42 2.12 2.57
N ILE A 22 13.56 2.39 3.57
CA ILE A 22 13.15 3.75 3.92
C ILE A 22 14.22 4.47 4.75
N THR A 23 15.05 3.70 5.46
CA THR A 23 16.15 4.20 6.30
C THR A 23 17.43 4.50 5.53
N TRP A 24 17.42 4.30 4.21
CA TRP A 24 18.55 4.63 3.36
C TRP A 24 18.84 6.14 3.35
N PHE A 25 20.07 6.52 3.68
CA PHE A 25 20.54 7.90 3.61
C PHE A 25 21.50 8.09 2.43
N PRO A 26 21.37 9.17 1.64
CA PRO A 26 22.25 9.46 0.50
C PRO A 26 23.73 9.53 0.87
N GLU A 27 24.03 9.96 2.09
CA GLU A 27 25.39 10.03 2.67
C GLU A 27 26.08 8.67 2.75
N GLN A 28 25.32 7.57 2.78
CA GLN A 28 25.83 6.20 2.84
C GLN A 28 26.07 5.60 1.44
N SER A 29 25.73 6.33 0.37
CA SER A 29 25.96 5.90 -1.01
C SER A 29 27.41 6.11 -1.43
N PRO A 30 28.19 5.06 -1.72
CA PRO A 30 29.53 5.22 -2.30
C PRO A 30 29.50 5.75 -3.74
N GLU A 31 28.33 5.79 -4.40
CA GLU A 31 28.18 6.10 -5.83
C GLU A 31 27.64 7.52 -6.09
N ASP A 32 27.19 8.25 -5.06
CA ASP A 32 26.68 9.62 -5.19
C ASP A 32 27.45 10.63 -4.31
N PRO A 33 28.58 11.19 -4.81
CA PRO A 33 29.33 12.23 -4.10
C PRO A 33 28.59 13.58 -3.99
N HIS A 34 27.41 13.74 -4.61
CA HIS A 34 26.51 14.90 -4.42
C HIS A 34 25.47 14.66 -3.31
N GLY A 35 25.42 13.46 -2.72
CA GLY A 35 24.60 13.14 -1.55
C GLY A 35 24.98 13.91 -0.28
N ALA A 36 26.14 14.58 -0.26
CA ALA A 36 26.64 15.38 0.85
C ALA A 36 25.83 16.67 1.13
N ASP A 37 25.01 17.13 0.18
CA ASP A 37 24.08 18.27 0.39
C ASP A 37 22.66 17.80 0.82
N ASN A 38 22.43 16.49 0.91
CA ASN A 38 21.14 15.87 1.20
C ASN A 38 21.05 15.34 2.65
N ASP A 39 21.69 16.04 3.59
CA ASP A 39 21.74 15.68 5.02
C ASP A 39 20.35 15.26 5.54
N GLY A 40 20.20 13.98 5.88
CA GLY A 40 18.97 13.44 6.46
C GLY A 40 17.76 13.32 5.51
N THR A 41 17.94 13.40 4.18
CA THR A 41 16.83 13.22 3.22
C THR A 41 16.40 11.76 3.18
N ARG A 42 15.19 11.47 3.65
CA ARG A 42 14.58 10.14 3.65
C ARG A 42 13.13 10.18 3.21
N VAL A 43 12.58 9.02 2.88
CA VAL A 43 11.14 8.90 2.66
C VAL A 43 10.43 8.99 4.02
N HIS A 44 9.48 9.92 4.15
CA HIS A 44 8.72 10.14 5.39
C HIS A 44 7.41 9.32 5.42
N THR A 45 7.51 8.02 5.20
CA THR A 45 6.36 7.09 5.24
C THR A 45 6.79 5.73 5.76
N THR A 46 5.85 4.86 6.15
CA THR A 46 6.16 3.44 6.45
C THR A 46 6.13 2.57 5.20
N ARG A 47 6.65 1.34 5.29
CA ARG A 47 6.61 0.39 4.17
C ARG A 47 5.19 -0.04 3.82
N ALA A 48 4.30 -0.17 4.81
CA ALA A 48 2.88 -0.42 4.57
C ALA A 48 2.21 0.73 3.78
N HIS A 49 2.62 1.98 4.02
CA HIS A 49 2.21 3.13 3.21
C HIS A 49 2.66 2.98 1.76
N GLN A 50 3.93 2.62 1.53
CA GLN A 50 4.48 2.44 0.18
C GLN A 50 3.72 1.39 -0.63
N ILE A 51 3.29 0.29 0.01
CA ILE A 51 2.48 -0.76 -0.62
C ILE A 51 1.05 -0.25 -0.91
N ALA A 52 0.46 0.48 0.03
CA ALA A 52 -0.90 1.02 -0.13
C ALA A 52 -1.01 2.11 -1.21
N LEU A 53 0.11 2.73 -1.65
CA LEU A 53 0.12 3.69 -2.76
C LEU A 53 -0.32 3.06 -4.10
N TYR A 54 -0.02 1.79 -4.35
CA TYR A 54 -0.33 1.14 -5.64
C TYR A 54 -1.82 1.15 -6.00
N PRO A 55 -2.74 0.71 -5.12
CA PRO A 55 -4.18 0.83 -5.37
C PRO A 55 -4.71 2.26 -5.23
N VAL A 56 -4.06 3.16 -4.48
CA VAL A 56 -4.53 4.55 -4.33
C VAL A 56 -4.18 5.40 -5.56
N LEU A 57 -2.90 5.43 -5.93
CA LEU A 57 -2.36 6.23 -7.03
C LEU A 57 -2.46 5.49 -8.36
N LEU A 58 -3.49 5.83 -9.13
CA LEU A 58 -3.67 5.36 -10.49
C LEU A 58 -2.50 5.78 -11.39
N SER A 59 -1.82 4.78 -11.93
CA SER A 59 -0.92 4.91 -13.06
C SER A 59 -1.19 3.79 -14.06
N GLY A 60 -0.99 4.06 -15.35
CA GLY A 60 -1.03 3.04 -16.40
C GLY A 60 0.25 2.19 -16.47
N VAL A 61 1.33 2.68 -15.85
CA VAL A 61 2.59 1.96 -15.65
C VAL A 61 3.04 2.20 -14.21
N GLN A 62 3.10 1.14 -13.41
CA GLN A 62 3.53 1.22 -12.02
C GLN A 62 5.00 0.81 -11.92
N MET A 63 5.82 1.68 -11.34
CA MET A 63 7.24 1.40 -11.09
C MET A 63 7.42 0.72 -9.73
N LEU A 64 8.44 -0.13 -9.64
CA LEU A 64 9.05 -0.57 -8.39
C LEU A 64 10.36 0.22 -8.26
N ALA A 65 10.36 1.28 -7.46
CA ALA A 65 11.40 2.31 -7.52
C ALA A 65 12.73 1.93 -6.85
N ASP A 66 12.73 0.91 -5.99
CA ASP A 66 13.90 0.51 -5.20
C ASP A 66 14.81 -0.47 -5.96
N VAL A 67 16.00 -0.71 -5.40
CA VAL A 67 16.93 -1.70 -5.95
C VAL A 67 16.39 -3.13 -5.75
N PRO A 68 16.61 -4.05 -6.71
CA PRO A 68 16.12 -5.42 -6.63
C PRO A 68 16.48 -6.17 -5.34
N GLU A 69 17.63 -5.85 -4.75
CA GLU A 69 18.13 -6.39 -3.50
C GLU A 69 17.15 -6.19 -2.34
N ASN A 70 16.53 -5.01 -2.25
CA ASN A 70 15.66 -4.62 -1.14
C ASN A 70 14.31 -5.34 -1.17
N TYR A 71 13.89 -5.81 -2.34
CA TYR A 71 12.68 -6.63 -2.49
C TYR A 71 12.89 -8.11 -2.15
N ARG A 72 14.14 -8.59 -2.02
CA ARG A 72 14.41 -10.02 -1.83
C ARG A 72 13.98 -10.48 -0.44
N GLY A 73 13.10 -11.48 -0.40
CA GLY A 73 12.64 -12.10 0.84
C GLY A 73 11.55 -11.33 1.59
N ALA A 74 11.14 -10.16 1.07
CA ALA A 74 10.07 -9.37 1.66
C ALA A 74 8.70 -10.03 1.38
N PRO A 75 7.92 -10.43 2.40
CA PRO A 75 6.63 -11.12 2.20
C PRO A 75 5.59 -10.26 1.47
N GLU A 76 5.65 -8.94 1.63
CA GLU A 76 4.84 -7.95 0.93
C GLU A 76 5.10 -7.88 -0.59
N PHE A 77 6.21 -8.44 -1.08
CA PHE A 77 6.52 -8.44 -2.51
C PHE A 77 5.49 -9.26 -3.31
N GLU A 78 4.81 -10.23 -2.69
CA GLU A 78 3.70 -10.94 -3.35
C GLU A 78 2.57 -10.00 -3.77
N PHE A 79 2.27 -8.98 -2.97
CA PHE A 79 1.26 -7.98 -3.30
C PHE A 79 1.66 -7.23 -4.58
N LEU A 80 2.90 -6.74 -4.61
CA LEU A 80 3.43 -5.96 -5.74
C LEU A 80 3.45 -6.77 -7.04
N ARG A 81 3.74 -8.07 -6.97
CA ARG A 81 3.63 -8.98 -8.12
C ARG A 81 2.20 -9.18 -8.62
N ALA A 82 1.22 -9.09 -7.73
CA ALA A 82 -0.18 -9.33 -8.05
C ALA A 82 -0.89 -8.06 -8.57
N VAL A 83 -0.40 -6.87 -8.24
CA VAL A 83 -1.02 -5.60 -8.67
C VAL A 83 -1.04 -5.51 -10.21
N PRO A 84 -2.22 -5.36 -10.81
CA PRO A 84 -2.36 -5.20 -12.24
C PRO A 84 -2.05 -3.76 -12.68
N ALA A 85 -1.75 -3.58 -13.97
CA ALA A 85 -1.60 -2.25 -14.57
C ALA A 85 -2.94 -1.60 -14.95
N THR A 86 -4.01 -2.39 -15.07
CA THR A 86 -5.35 -1.94 -15.48
C THR A 86 -6.40 -2.43 -14.49
N TRP A 87 -7.48 -1.67 -14.37
CA TRP A 87 -8.54 -1.91 -13.38
C TRP A 87 -9.90 -1.95 -14.08
N ASP A 88 -10.73 -2.94 -13.73
CA ASP A 88 -12.10 -3.08 -14.23
C ASP A 88 -13.08 -2.20 -13.47
N ASP A 89 -12.79 -1.92 -12.21
CA ASP A 89 -13.61 -1.07 -11.34
C ASP A 89 -12.72 -0.31 -10.35
N THR A 90 -13.16 0.88 -9.94
CA THR A 90 -12.49 1.71 -8.95
C THR A 90 -13.55 2.38 -8.08
N ARG A 91 -13.41 2.20 -6.78
CA ARG A 91 -14.31 2.76 -5.76
C ARG A 91 -13.49 3.49 -4.73
N VAL A 92 -13.79 4.78 -4.55
CA VAL A 92 -13.32 5.54 -3.40
C VAL A 92 -14.25 5.17 -2.26
N VAL A 93 -13.75 4.39 -1.30
CA VAL A 93 -14.55 3.87 -0.19
C VAL A 93 -14.83 4.99 0.81
N ASP A 94 -13.79 5.74 1.15
CA ASP A 94 -13.88 6.90 2.04
C ASP A 94 -12.66 7.82 1.84
N GLY A 95 -12.74 9.06 2.31
CA GLY A 95 -11.58 9.95 2.32
C GLY A 95 -11.92 11.39 2.71
N ALA A 96 -10.92 12.05 3.28
CA ALA A 96 -10.95 13.47 3.63
C ALA A 96 -9.70 14.16 3.09
N VAL A 97 -9.90 15.28 2.39
CA VAL A 97 -8.82 16.04 1.77
C VAL A 97 -7.84 16.52 2.83
N GLY A 98 -6.54 16.24 2.63
CA GLY A 98 -5.49 16.57 3.58
C GLY A 98 -5.18 15.44 4.56
N ASP A 99 -6.17 14.60 4.86
CA ASP A 99 -6.17 13.69 6.01
C ASP A 99 -5.95 12.21 5.62
N TYR A 100 -6.89 11.59 4.91
CA TYR A 100 -6.82 10.17 4.57
C TYR A 100 -7.61 9.84 3.31
N ILE A 101 -7.33 8.67 2.72
CA ILE A 101 -8.12 8.12 1.64
C ILE A 101 -8.13 6.60 1.72
N SER A 102 -9.24 5.99 1.36
CA SER A 102 -9.37 4.55 1.11
C SER A 102 -9.91 4.31 -0.29
N VAL A 103 -9.17 3.58 -1.11
CA VAL A 103 -9.54 3.25 -2.50
C VAL A 103 -9.49 1.75 -2.67
N ALA A 104 -10.58 1.19 -3.20
CA ALA A 104 -10.69 -0.20 -3.62
C ALA A 104 -10.73 -0.27 -5.16
N ARG A 105 -9.90 -1.11 -5.75
CA ARG A 105 -9.89 -1.36 -7.20
C ARG A 105 -10.04 -2.84 -7.49
N ARG A 106 -10.73 -3.15 -8.58
CA ARG A 106 -10.96 -4.53 -9.03
C ARG A 106 -10.20 -4.84 -10.31
N SER A 107 -9.66 -6.04 -10.41
CA SER A 107 -9.19 -6.64 -11.66
C SER A 107 -9.58 -8.12 -11.68
N GLY A 108 -10.39 -8.50 -12.65
CA GLY A 108 -11.07 -9.79 -12.70
C GLY A 108 -11.94 -9.98 -11.45
N GLU A 109 -11.62 -11.01 -10.67
CA GLU A 109 -12.32 -11.34 -9.43
C GLU A 109 -11.58 -10.85 -8.17
N GLN A 110 -10.41 -10.24 -8.34
CA GLN A 110 -9.54 -9.81 -7.25
C GLN A 110 -9.76 -8.33 -6.94
N TRP A 111 -9.71 -7.99 -5.66
CA TRP A 111 -9.78 -6.62 -5.18
C TRP A 111 -8.48 -6.22 -4.48
N PHE A 112 -8.05 -5.00 -4.74
CA PHE A 112 -6.87 -4.38 -4.14
C PHE A 112 -7.34 -3.10 -3.46
N VAL A 113 -7.07 -2.99 -2.17
CA VAL A 113 -7.51 -1.85 -1.36
C VAL A 113 -6.29 -1.20 -0.74
N GLY A 114 -6.18 0.12 -0.85
CA GLY A 114 -5.19 0.89 -0.12
C GLY A 114 -5.88 1.95 0.70
N THR A 115 -5.46 2.05 1.96
CA THR A 115 -5.83 3.12 2.86
C THR A 115 -4.56 3.81 3.31
N LEU A 116 -4.54 5.14 3.22
CA LEU A 116 -3.39 5.97 3.55
C LEU A 116 -3.83 7.09 4.50
N THR A 117 -2.97 7.45 5.44
CA THR A 117 -3.18 8.59 6.35
C THR A 117 -2.07 9.63 6.22
N ASP A 118 -2.31 10.79 6.81
CA ASP A 118 -1.39 11.92 6.93
C ASP A 118 -0.46 11.74 8.14
N GLU A 119 0.11 12.83 8.65
CA GLU A 119 0.95 12.82 9.85
C GLU A 119 0.20 12.47 11.16
N ARG A 120 -1.10 12.15 11.10
CA ARG A 120 -1.90 11.79 12.28
C ARG A 120 -2.27 10.31 12.26
N ALA A 121 -2.07 9.66 13.39
CA ALA A 121 -2.56 8.31 13.61
C ALA A 121 -4.09 8.28 13.52
N ARG A 122 -4.64 7.28 12.82
CA ARG A 122 -6.07 7.18 12.53
C ARG A 122 -6.51 5.74 12.44
N THR A 123 -7.76 5.50 12.83
CA THR A 123 -8.46 4.26 12.48
C THR A 123 -9.58 4.60 11.49
N VAL A 124 -9.55 3.97 10.32
CA VAL A 124 -10.55 4.14 9.27
C VAL A 124 -11.38 2.86 9.16
N GLU A 125 -12.70 2.98 9.18
CA GLU A 125 -13.60 1.86 8.93
C GLU A 125 -13.79 1.72 7.42
N VAL A 126 -13.40 0.57 6.87
CA VAL A 126 -13.44 0.25 5.45
C VAL A 126 -14.50 -0.83 5.24
N PRO A 127 -15.76 -0.46 4.93
CA PRO A 127 -16.78 -1.44 4.59
C PRO A 127 -16.40 -2.16 3.29
N LEU A 128 -16.58 -3.48 3.28
CA LEU A 128 -16.30 -4.32 2.11
C LEU A 128 -17.56 -4.61 1.28
N ASP A 129 -18.57 -3.74 1.36
CA ASP A 129 -19.86 -3.87 0.65
C ASP A 129 -19.74 -3.85 -0.89
N PHE A 130 -18.57 -3.42 -1.38
CA PHE A 130 -18.21 -3.50 -2.78
C PHE A 130 -17.95 -4.93 -3.27
N LEU A 131 -17.71 -5.88 -2.35
CA LEU A 131 -17.56 -7.28 -2.68
C LEU A 131 -18.89 -7.86 -3.17
N GLY A 132 -18.80 -8.82 -4.09
CA GLY A 132 -19.98 -9.56 -4.53
C GLY A 132 -20.46 -10.56 -3.47
N ALA A 133 -21.53 -11.27 -3.78
CA ALA A 133 -21.96 -12.40 -2.95
C ALA A 133 -20.90 -13.51 -2.96
N GLY A 134 -20.59 -14.05 -1.79
CA GLY A 134 -19.62 -15.14 -1.63
C GLY A 134 -18.68 -14.94 -0.44
N SER A 135 -17.70 -15.83 -0.34
CA SER A 135 -16.61 -15.74 0.65
C SER A 135 -15.31 -15.43 -0.06
N TYR A 136 -14.53 -14.54 0.55
CA TYR A 136 -13.22 -14.10 0.07
C TYR A 136 -12.17 -14.35 1.15
N VAL A 137 -10.91 -14.38 0.74
CA VAL A 137 -9.74 -14.34 1.63
C VAL A 137 -9.07 -12.98 1.40
N ALA A 138 -9.03 -12.17 2.45
CA ALA A 138 -8.29 -10.91 2.47
C ALA A 138 -6.92 -11.16 3.09
N ARG A 139 -5.86 -10.83 2.36
CA ARG A 139 -4.50 -10.70 2.88
C ARG A 139 -4.27 -9.24 3.25
N PHE A 140 -3.85 -8.99 4.47
CA PHE A 140 -3.60 -7.65 5.00
C PHE A 140 -2.10 -7.41 5.06
N TYR A 141 -1.69 -6.23 4.62
CA TYR A 141 -0.31 -5.74 4.71
C TYR A 141 -0.37 -4.44 5.51
N THR A 142 0.02 -4.54 6.78
CA THR A 142 -0.11 -3.44 7.75
C THR A 142 1.23 -3.19 8.42
N ASP A 143 1.34 -2.06 9.10
CA ASP A 143 2.46 -1.85 10.02
C ASP A 143 2.46 -2.97 11.09
N SER A 144 3.65 -3.42 11.44
CA SER A 144 3.92 -4.29 12.58
C SER A 144 3.70 -3.52 13.89
N PRO A 145 3.42 -4.20 15.02
CA PRO A 145 3.49 -3.56 16.34
C PRO A 145 4.85 -2.91 16.67
N GLU A 146 5.91 -3.33 15.98
CA GLU A 146 7.28 -2.79 16.14
C GLU A 146 7.60 -1.66 15.15
N THR A 147 6.66 -1.30 14.26
CA THR A 147 6.89 -0.26 13.26
C THR A 147 6.90 1.11 13.91
N ASP A 148 7.94 1.86 13.61
CA ASP A 148 8.06 3.27 13.99
C ASP A 148 8.56 4.06 12.77
N LEU A 149 8.01 5.25 12.54
CA LEU A 149 8.31 6.04 11.34
C LEU A 149 9.77 6.53 11.30
N GLU A 150 10.41 6.69 12.44
CA GLU A 150 11.80 7.17 12.56
C GLU A 150 12.78 6.01 12.71
N ASP A 151 12.47 5.06 13.60
CA ASP A 151 13.43 4.03 14.01
C ASP A 151 13.28 2.70 13.23
N ASN A 152 12.08 2.34 12.80
CA ASN A 152 11.80 1.05 12.17
C ASN A 152 10.63 1.11 11.16
N PRO A 153 10.72 1.92 10.10
CA PRO A 153 9.61 2.15 9.17
C PRO A 153 9.32 0.95 8.25
N ASP A 154 10.24 -0.02 8.25
CA ASP A 154 10.31 -1.14 7.33
C ASP A 154 9.51 -2.37 7.79
N ALA A 155 9.19 -2.45 9.08
CA ALA A 155 8.50 -3.59 9.63
C ALA A 155 7.04 -3.66 9.13
N VAL A 156 6.66 -4.80 8.55
CA VAL A 156 5.32 -5.07 8.01
C VAL A 156 4.80 -6.37 8.61
N ALA A 157 3.54 -6.37 9.03
CA ALA A 157 2.79 -7.56 9.39
C ALA A 157 1.92 -8.00 8.21
N VAL A 158 2.00 -9.30 7.87
CA VAL A 158 1.14 -9.91 6.85
C VAL A 158 0.24 -10.94 7.51
N THR A 159 -1.07 -10.72 7.43
CA THR A 159 -2.10 -11.61 7.99
C THR A 159 -3.12 -11.99 6.93
N SER A 160 -3.94 -13.00 7.19
CA SER A 160 -4.99 -13.42 6.25
C SER A 160 -6.25 -13.82 7.00
N GLU A 161 -7.40 -13.32 6.54
CA GLU A 161 -8.69 -13.62 7.17
C GLU A 161 -9.76 -13.85 6.09
N ARG A 162 -10.79 -14.61 6.45
CA ARG A 162 -11.98 -14.76 5.60
C ARG A 162 -12.89 -13.57 5.78
N VAL A 163 -13.31 -12.98 4.68
CA VAL A 163 -14.19 -11.81 4.65
C VAL A 163 -15.32 -12.00 3.64
N ASP A 164 -16.36 -11.19 3.78
CA ASP A 164 -17.48 -11.11 2.85
C ASP A 164 -17.97 -9.66 2.71
N ALA A 165 -19.01 -9.43 1.91
CA ALA A 165 -19.57 -8.10 1.65
C ALA A 165 -20.19 -7.43 2.89
N THR A 166 -20.43 -8.16 3.98
CA THR A 166 -20.95 -7.60 5.24
C THR A 166 -19.84 -7.20 6.21
N THR A 167 -18.60 -7.57 5.89
CA THR A 167 -17.44 -7.31 6.73
C THR A 167 -17.03 -5.84 6.64
N THR A 168 -16.72 -5.24 7.80
CA THR A 168 -16.09 -3.91 7.87
C THR A 168 -14.72 -4.06 8.51
N VAL A 169 -13.67 -3.69 7.76
CA VAL A 169 -12.28 -3.76 8.23
C VAL A 169 -11.92 -2.47 8.95
N ARG A 170 -11.22 -2.58 10.08
CA ARG A 170 -10.68 -1.41 10.79
C ARG A 170 -9.21 -1.23 10.46
N ALA A 171 -8.93 -0.36 9.49
CA ALA A 171 -7.57 -0.01 9.11
C ALA A 171 -6.98 0.94 10.17
N ARG A 172 -6.18 0.37 11.09
CA ARG A 172 -5.43 1.13 12.11
C ARG A 172 -4.09 1.54 11.53
N MET A 173 -3.83 2.84 11.50
CA MET A 173 -2.62 3.42 10.91
C MET A 173 -1.99 4.40 11.92
N THR A 174 -0.66 4.38 11.99
CA THR A 174 0.12 5.37 12.73
C THR A 174 0.38 6.60 11.83
N SER A 175 1.14 7.58 12.33
CA SER A 175 1.53 8.75 11.53
C SER A 175 2.30 8.36 10.28
N GLY A 176 1.93 8.88 9.11
CA GLY A 176 2.63 8.63 7.84
C GLY A 176 2.53 7.19 7.34
N SER A 177 1.61 6.42 7.90
CA SER A 177 1.49 4.98 7.67
C SER A 177 0.38 4.66 6.67
N GLY A 178 0.23 3.38 6.33
CA GLY A 178 -0.80 2.91 5.43
C GLY A 178 -1.21 1.47 5.69
N HIS A 179 -2.24 1.05 4.98
CA HIS A 179 -2.85 -0.24 5.12
C HIS A 179 -3.28 -0.75 3.74
N ALA A 180 -2.74 -1.88 3.31
CA ALA A 180 -3.11 -2.49 2.04
C ALA A 180 -3.82 -3.84 2.24
N MET A 181 -4.78 -4.14 1.37
CA MET A 181 -5.46 -5.43 1.31
C MET A 181 -5.43 -5.98 -0.10
N TRP A 182 -5.15 -7.27 -0.20
CA TRP A 182 -5.37 -8.05 -1.41
C TRP A 182 -6.41 -9.12 -1.13
N ILE A 183 -7.56 -9.00 -1.79
CA ILE A 183 -8.75 -9.81 -1.52
C ILE A 183 -9.03 -10.67 -2.75
N VAL A 184 -9.06 -11.98 -2.53
CA VAL A 184 -9.30 -12.99 -3.58
C VAL A 184 -10.51 -13.85 -3.23
N PRO A 185 -11.29 -14.34 -4.21
CA PRO A 185 -12.39 -15.26 -3.94
C PRO A 185 -11.88 -16.54 -3.28
N ALA A 186 -12.56 -17.03 -2.24
CA ALA A 186 -12.16 -18.24 -1.53
C ALA A 186 -12.36 -19.53 -2.35
N GLY A 187 -13.01 -19.44 -3.52
CA GLY A 187 -13.43 -20.56 -4.38
C GLY A 187 -12.47 -20.93 -5.52
N GLY A 188 -11.31 -20.30 -5.66
CA GLY A 188 -10.40 -20.51 -6.78
C GLY A 188 -8.92 -20.59 -6.37
N SER A 189 -8.41 -21.81 -6.29
CA SER A 189 -6.98 -22.15 -6.16
C SER A 189 -6.21 -21.62 -4.95
N GLU A 190 -6.39 -22.27 -3.79
CA GLU A 190 -5.20 -22.74 -3.05
C GLU A 190 -4.49 -23.81 -3.89
N ARG A 191 -3.86 -23.42 -5.01
CA ARG A 191 -2.73 -24.20 -5.50
C ARG A 191 -1.58 -23.88 -4.57
N ARG A 192 -1.48 -24.66 -3.50
CA ARG A 192 -0.22 -24.92 -2.79
C ARG A 192 0.89 -24.95 -3.82
N ASN A 193 1.79 -23.97 -3.79
CA ASN A 193 3.04 -24.12 -4.49
C ASN A 193 3.99 -24.91 -3.56
N PRO A 194 4.62 -25.98 -4.06
CA PRO A 194 5.50 -26.88 -3.29
C PRO A 194 6.80 -26.21 -2.85
#